data_AF-M0FL00-F1
#
_entry.id   AF-M0FL00-F1
#
_cell.length_a   1.000
_cell.length_b   1.000
_cell.length_c   1.000
_cell.angle_alpha   90.00
_cell.angle_beta   90.00
_cell.angle_gamma   90.00
#
_symmetry.space_group_name_H-M   'P 1'
#
loop_
_entity.id
_entity.type
_entity.pdbx_description
1 polymer ?
#
loop_
_entity_poly.entity_id
_entity_poly.type
_entity_poly.pdbx_seq_one_letter_code
_entity_poly.pdbx_strand_id
1 'polypeptide(L)'
;MRRTTAVLALVVLVALAGCGGLGSDAVGEGPTGAPSPSIESVSAPESLGHDGRGVVEATVRWEGLAADGGESAGEESSNATLDPVRVTVRVGDRTLRDENRSVPANGSMTVTAGIDAATLDPGDHEIAVTVGEASATRTVTVEEARAATFTVSEIEAPEEVAYGEDLTVAATVTNVGDIAGNQTVSVRYGSGASANRTVALDGGTETRLSVTFADVRLDGGSHPVVVATANRTRERSLTLTHPSPYGKTTLRLHVDDDAVDRDVSGVVAAATGYWERTDERYLGYPVEYERVSDEDRADIVLRFDRVDRCGVEDGDARYFGCADLLEDEPRTPMTATVEPNISDAEMNATIIHELGHVQGLEHGEEPTALMAPTSNLTTHRPVTVHLRAESGDVPRRVEDEVAEALDYFASRDIVGDDDFRWEFVDSAREAHVQITYDDQGGVCFDDGGGSCTVDGEYYGQQDVRLEEIDDEVVAWHVGASFAPVLLEEVPPELTGEADRREREEWPEG
;
A
#
# COMPACT_ATOMS: atom_id res chain seq x y z
N MET A 1 -52.45 13.52 -3.39
CA MET A 1 -52.09 13.58 -4.82
C MET A 1 -51.51 12.22 -5.20
N ARG A 2 -52.32 11.38 -5.88
CA ARG A 2 -52.06 10.79 -7.21
C ARG A 2 -50.68 10.11 -7.35
N ARG A 3 -50.53 8.85 -7.74
CA ARG A 3 -51.39 7.65 -7.89
C ARG A 3 -50.42 6.50 -8.23
N THR A 4 -50.52 5.38 -7.54
CA THR A 4 -49.92 4.07 -7.86
C THR A 4 -50.70 3.38 -8.97
N THR A 5 -50.02 2.65 -9.88
CA THR A 5 -50.52 1.37 -10.43
C THR A 5 -49.46 0.58 -11.21
N ALA A 6 -49.39 -0.73 -10.90
CA ALA A 6 -48.89 -1.80 -11.77
C ALA A 6 -50.00 -2.28 -12.71
N VAL A 7 -49.66 -2.76 -13.92
CA VAL A 7 -50.55 -3.49 -14.87
C VAL A 7 -49.61 -4.35 -15.76
N LEU A 8 -49.57 -5.69 -15.68
CA LEU A 8 -50.42 -6.77 -16.23
C LEU A 8 -50.68 -6.79 -17.75
N ALA A 9 -50.17 -7.85 -18.41
CA ALA A 9 -50.65 -8.55 -19.62
C ALA A 9 -50.87 -7.80 -20.95
N LEU A 10 -50.42 -8.41 -22.07
CA LEU A 10 -51.30 -8.66 -23.22
C LEU A 10 -50.72 -9.73 -24.15
N VAL A 11 -51.37 -10.90 -24.18
CA VAL A 11 -51.34 -11.83 -25.32
C VAL A 11 -52.24 -11.22 -26.40
N VAL A 12 -51.74 -11.10 -27.62
CA VAL A 12 -52.55 -10.75 -28.79
C VAL A 12 -52.59 -11.92 -29.75
N LEU A 13 -53.75 -12.57 -29.77
CA LEU A 13 -54.23 -13.44 -30.84
C LEU A 13 -54.84 -12.52 -31.91
N VAL A 14 -54.46 -12.66 -33.18
CA VAL A 14 -55.26 -12.20 -34.31
C VAL A 14 -55.41 -13.36 -35.29
N ALA A 15 -56.66 -13.81 -35.43
CA ALA A 15 -57.16 -14.59 -36.54
C ALA A 15 -58.24 -13.77 -37.23
N LEU A 16 -58.35 -13.88 -38.56
CA LEU A 16 -59.53 -13.74 -39.45
C LEU A 16 -58.99 -13.95 -40.89
N ALA A 17 -59.32 -15.06 -41.57
CA ALA A 17 -60.49 -15.29 -42.47
C ALA A 17 -60.50 -14.32 -43.67
N GLY A 18 -60.73 -14.70 -44.94
CA GLY A 18 -61.34 -15.87 -45.59
C GLY A 18 -62.04 -15.38 -46.89
N CYS A 19 -62.59 -16.34 -47.67
CA CYS A 19 -63.33 -16.22 -48.95
C CYS A 19 -62.44 -16.15 -50.21
N GLY A 20 -62.62 -16.96 -51.26
CA GLY A 20 -63.72 -17.85 -51.64
C GLY A 20 -64.09 -17.57 -53.11
N GLY A 21 -63.89 -18.55 -53.99
CA GLY A 21 -64.25 -18.42 -55.41
C GLY A 21 -64.13 -19.75 -56.14
N LEU A 22 -65.20 -20.54 -56.13
CA LEU A 22 -65.41 -21.69 -57.01
C LEU A 22 -65.61 -21.19 -58.44
N GLY A 23 -64.85 -21.74 -59.37
CA GLY A 23 -65.10 -21.66 -60.81
C GLY A 23 -64.81 -23.02 -61.41
N SER A 24 -65.85 -23.83 -61.57
CA SER A 24 -65.83 -25.00 -62.43
C SER A 24 -65.94 -24.55 -63.88
N ASP A 25 -64.97 -24.90 -64.72
CA ASP A 25 -65.23 -25.26 -66.11
C ASP A 25 -64.21 -26.28 -66.56
N ALA A 26 -64.71 -27.26 -67.29
CA ALA A 26 -64.06 -28.51 -67.60
C ALA A 26 -63.30 -28.47 -68.94
N VAL A 27 -62.34 -29.40 -69.03
CA VAL A 27 -61.74 -30.02 -70.22
C VAL A 27 -60.68 -29.22 -70.98
N GLY A 28 -59.45 -29.71 -70.80
CA GLY A 28 -58.33 -29.58 -71.72
C GLY A 28 -57.20 -30.50 -71.27
N GLU A 29 -57.29 -31.80 -71.57
CA GLU A 29 -56.18 -32.76 -71.51
C GLU A 29 -55.06 -32.25 -72.45
N GLY A 30 -54.13 -31.50 -71.87
CA GLY A 30 -52.78 -31.29 -72.40
C GLY A 30 -51.86 -32.43 -71.94
N PRO A 31 -50.76 -32.70 -72.65
CA PRO A 31 -49.93 -33.87 -72.40
C PRO A 31 -49.45 -33.88 -70.95
N THR A 32 -49.39 -35.07 -70.33
CA THR A 32 -48.72 -35.28 -69.05
C THR A 32 -47.32 -34.69 -69.14
N GLY A 33 -47.10 -33.56 -68.48
CA GLY A 33 -45.79 -32.93 -68.41
C GLY A 33 -44.81 -33.92 -67.80
N ALA A 34 -43.57 -33.93 -68.29
CA ALA A 34 -42.50 -34.71 -67.66
C ALA A 34 -42.47 -34.40 -66.16
N PRO A 35 -42.25 -35.40 -65.28
CA PRO A 35 -42.23 -35.20 -63.84
C PRO A 35 -41.22 -34.10 -63.51
N SER A 36 -41.73 -33.01 -62.92
CA SER A 36 -40.98 -31.80 -62.64
C SER A 36 -40.71 -31.70 -61.14
N PRO A 37 -39.52 -31.27 -60.73
CA PRO A 37 -39.22 -31.08 -59.31
C PRO A 37 -40.04 -29.91 -58.74
N SER A 38 -40.44 -30.03 -57.49
CA SER A 38 -40.94 -28.96 -56.63
C SER A 38 -40.19 -29.00 -55.30
N ILE A 39 -39.71 -27.85 -54.84
CA ILE A 39 -39.04 -27.76 -53.53
C ILE A 39 -40.12 -27.48 -52.49
N GLU A 40 -40.39 -28.47 -51.63
CA GLU A 40 -41.45 -28.38 -50.62
C GLU A 40 -41.03 -27.54 -49.41
N SER A 41 -39.76 -27.62 -49.04
CA SER A 41 -39.22 -26.87 -47.90
C SER A 41 -37.73 -26.60 -48.07
N VAL A 42 -37.30 -25.46 -47.55
CA VAL A 42 -35.89 -25.12 -47.32
C VAL A 42 -35.76 -24.68 -45.86
N SER A 43 -35.01 -25.47 -45.09
CA SER A 43 -34.64 -25.18 -43.71
C SER A 43 -33.20 -24.69 -43.68
N ALA A 44 -32.98 -23.55 -43.03
CA ALA A 44 -31.66 -23.01 -42.76
C ALA A 44 -31.74 -22.18 -41.46
N PRO A 45 -30.60 -21.99 -40.75
CA PRO A 45 -30.53 -21.05 -39.63
C PRO A 45 -31.00 -19.66 -40.06
N GLU A 46 -31.71 -18.96 -39.16
CA GLU A 46 -32.10 -17.57 -39.41
C GLU A 46 -30.90 -16.62 -39.29
N SER A 47 -30.01 -16.89 -38.34
CA SER A 47 -28.73 -16.21 -38.20
C SER A 47 -27.59 -17.17 -37.87
N LEU A 48 -26.37 -16.74 -38.18
CA LEU A 48 -25.11 -17.37 -37.78
C LEU A 48 -24.20 -16.29 -37.18
N GLY A 49 -23.54 -16.61 -36.06
CA GLY A 49 -22.41 -15.81 -35.57
C GLY A 49 -21.28 -15.76 -36.61
N HIS A 50 -20.33 -14.83 -36.44
CA HIS A 50 -19.29 -14.56 -37.44
C HIS A 50 -18.46 -15.80 -37.87
N ASP A 51 -18.32 -16.79 -36.99
CA ASP A 51 -17.60 -18.05 -37.17
C ASP A 51 -18.55 -19.28 -37.04
N GLY A 52 -19.85 -19.02 -37.03
CA GLY A 52 -20.88 -20.04 -36.91
C GLY A 52 -20.93 -20.98 -38.10
N ARG A 53 -21.31 -22.24 -37.85
CA ARG A 53 -21.57 -23.23 -38.90
C ARG A 53 -23.04 -23.60 -38.94
N GLY A 54 -23.60 -23.60 -40.13
CA GLY A 54 -25.00 -23.93 -40.40
C GLY A 54 -25.13 -25.10 -41.37
N VAL A 55 -26.34 -25.64 -41.46
CA VAL A 55 -26.71 -26.62 -42.50
C VAL A 55 -27.98 -26.13 -43.17
N VAL A 56 -27.96 -26.07 -44.49
CA VAL A 56 -29.14 -25.93 -45.33
C VAL A 56 -29.65 -27.31 -45.65
N GLU A 57 -30.94 -27.55 -45.44
CA GLU A 57 -31.62 -28.77 -45.86
C GLU A 57 -32.84 -28.40 -46.70
N ALA A 58 -32.94 -28.96 -47.90
CA ALA A 58 -34.10 -28.82 -48.76
C ALA A 58 -34.73 -30.17 -49.06
N THR A 59 -36.06 -30.23 -48.98
CA THR A 59 -36.85 -31.40 -49.37
C THR A 59 -37.48 -31.13 -50.73
N VAL A 60 -37.20 -31.99 -51.69
CA VAL A 60 -37.66 -31.88 -53.08
C VAL A 60 -38.54 -33.06 -53.39
N ARG A 61 -39.69 -32.81 -54.02
CA ARG A 61 -40.58 -33.84 -54.55
C ARG A 61 -40.76 -33.70 -56.05
N TRP A 62 -41.00 -34.81 -56.72
CA TRP A 62 -41.37 -34.84 -58.13
C TRP A 62 -42.83 -35.26 -58.24
N GLU A 63 -43.69 -34.35 -58.71
CA GLU A 63 -45.08 -34.69 -59.00
C GLU A 63 -45.16 -35.62 -60.22
N GLY A 64 -45.94 -36.70 -60.12
CA GLY A 64 -46.12 -37.69 -61.18
C GLY A 64 -45.26 -38.96 -61.06
N LEU A 65 -44.36 -39.06 -60.06
CA LEU A 65 -43.73 -40.32 -59.66
C LEU A 65 -44.49 -40.91 -58.47
N ALA A 66 -45.14 -42.07 -58.66
CA ALA A 66 -45.98 -42.68 -57.64
C ALA A 66 -45.17 -43.02 -56.37
N ALA A 67 -45.54 -42.37 -55.26
CA ALA A 67 -45.07 -42.72 -53.93
C ALA A 67 -45.88 -43.91 -53.41
N ASP A 68 -45.67 -45.12 -53.93
CA ASP A 68 -46.02 -46.33 -53.17
C ASP A 68 -45.36 -47.59 -53.72
N GLY A 69 -44.58 -48.24 -52.86
CA GLY A 69 -44.18 -49.64 -52.98
C GLY A 69 -45.34 -50.57 -52.59
N GLY A 70 -46.50 -50.38 -53.20
CA GLY A 70 -47.69 -51.22 -52.99
C GLY A 70 -47.94 -52.13 -54.18
N GLU A 71 -47.79 -53.44 -53.99
CA GLU A 71 -48.07 -54.48 -54.98
C GLU A 71 -49.51 -54.40 -55.53
N SER A 72 -49.67 -54.15 -56.84
CA SER A 72 -50.48 -55.00 -57.73
C SER A 72 -50.47 -54.52 -59.18
N ALA A 73 -50.46 -55.51 -60.07
CA ALA A 73 -50.17 -55.42 -61.48
C ALA A 73 -51.23 -54.69 -62.31
N GLY A 74 -50.75 -54.00 -63.35
CA GLY A 74 -51.43 -53.97 -64.64
C GLY A 74 -51.79 -52.60 -65.20
N GLU A 75 -50.80 -51.74 -65.45
CA GLU A 75 -50.72 -50.81 -66.58
C GLU A 75 -49.32 -50.18 -66.58
N GLU A 76 -48.76 -49.88 -67.75
CA GLU A 76 -47.35 -49.51 -67.98
C GLU A 76 -46.88 -48.30 -67.13
N SER A 77 -46.46 -48.55 -65.89
CA SER A 77 -45.70 -47.58 -65.11
C SER A 77 -44.27 -47.63 -65.63
N SER A 78 -43.93 -46.67 -66.48
CA SER A 78 -42.55 -46.43 -66.89
C SER A 78 -41.70 -46.29 -65.63
N ASN A 79 -40.80 -47.25 -65.40
CA ASN A 79 -39.63 -47.07 -64.56
C ASN A 79 -38.72 -46.07 -65.30
N ALA A 80 -39.19 -44.84 -65.43
CA ALA A 80 -38.49 -43.76 -66.11
C ALA A 80 -37.36 -43.36 -65.17
N THR A 81 -36.17 -43.91 -65.42
CA THR A 81 -34.94 -43.37 -64.88
C THR A 81 -34.83 -41.96 -65.45
N LEU A 82 -35.28 -40.97 -64.68
CA LEU A 82 -35.13 -39.57 -65.08
C LEU A 82 -33.65 -39.27 -65.23
N ASP A 83 -33.33 -38.43 -66.22
CA ASP A 83 -31.98 -37.94 -66.38
C ASP A 83 -31.50 -37.30 -65.06
N PRO A 84 -30.22 -37.48 -64.69
CA PRO A 84 -29.68 -36.84 -63.50
C PRO A 84 -29.92 -35.34 -63.52
N VAL A 85 -30.50 -34.82 -62.45
CA VAL A 85 -30.77 -33.39 -62.29
C VAL A 85 -29.57 -32.69 -61.69
N ARG A 86 -29.28 -31.47 -62.15
CA ARG A 86 -28.28 -30.62 -61.52
C ARG A 86 -28.86 -30.06 -60.21
N VAL A 87 -28.14 -30.27 -59.12
CA VAL A 87 -28.42 -29.75 -57.79
C VAL A 87 -27.36 -28.72 -57.45
N THR A 88 -27.79 -27.49 -57.21
CA THR A 88 -26.89 -26.42 -56.81
C THR A 88 -27.43 -25.73 -55.55
N VAL A 89 -26.56 -25.51 -54.57
CA VAL A 89 -26.85 -24.69 -53.38
C VAL A 89 -25.84 -23.56 -53.33
N ARG A 90 -26.32 -22.32 -53.27
CA ARG A 90 -25.50 -21.12 -53.16
C ARG A 90 -25.89 -20.30 -51.94
N VAL A 91 -24.95 -19.52 -51.43
CA VAL A 91 -25.17 -18.45 -50.44
C VAL A 91 -24.48 -17.20 -50.97
N GLY A 92 -25.26 -16.17 -51.31
CA GLY A 92 -24.78 -15.06 -52.13
C GLY A 92 -24.12 -15.56 -53.42
N ASP A 93 -22.90 -15.10 -53.70
CA ASP A 93 -22.10 -15.53 -54.86
C ASP A 93 -21.37 -16.87 -54.66
N ARG A 94 -21.38 -17.43 -53.44
CA ARG A 94 -20.59 -18.61 -53.10
C ARG A 94 -21.37 -19.89 -53.36
N THR A 95 -20.75 -20.83 -54.06
CA THR A 95 -21.35 -22.16 -54.30
C THR A 95 -20.96 -23.13 -53.19
N LEU A 96 -21.94 -23.61 -52.44
CA LEU A 96 -21.77 -24.57 -51.34
C LEU A 96 -21.80 -26.02 -51.84
N ARG A 97 -22.62 -26.27 -52.87
CA ARG A 97 -22.80 -27.59 -53.48
C ARG A 97 -23.18 -27.42 -54.95
N ASP A 98 -22.58 -28.22 -55.82
CA ASP A 98 -22.92 -28.28 -57.24
C ASP A 98 -22.61 -29.67 -57.79
N GLU A 99 -23.64 -30.47 -58.05
CA GLU A 99 -23.50 -31.84 -58.53
C GLU A 99 -24.71 -32.30 -59.34
N ASN A 100 -24.52 -33.31 -60.20
CA ASN A 100 -25.64 -34.00 -60.84
C ASN A 100 -26.06 -35.18 -59.97
N ARG A 101 -27.36 -35.29 -59.65
CA ARG A 101 -27.94 -36.38 -58.86
C ARG A 101 -29.04 -37.10 -59.63
N SER A 102 -29.02 -38.43 -59.58
CA SER A 102 -30.13 -39.24 -60.08
C SER A 102 -31.38 -39.00 -59.24
N VAL A 103 -32.55 -38.90 -59.89
CA VAL A 103 -33.83 -38.75 -59.19
C VAL A 103 -34.22 -40.09 -58.54
N PRO A 104 -34.48 -40.13 -57.22
CA PRO A 104 -34.91 -41.36 -56.55
C PRO A 104 -36.26 -41.86 -57.08
N ALA A 105 -36.44 -43.18 -57.13
CA ALA A 105 -37.67 -43.80 -57.63
C ALA A 105 -38.91 -43.47 -56.80
N ASN A 106 -38.74 -43.12 -55.52
CA ASN A 106 -39.81 -42.65 -54.63
C ASN A 106 -40.18 -41.18 -54.85
N GLY A 107 -39.55 -40.50 -55.82
CA GLY A 107 -39.83 -39.11 -56.16
C GLY A 107 -39.48 -38.11 -55.06
N SER A 108 -38.62 -38.46 -54.08
CA SER A 108 -38.23 -37.57 -52.98
C SER A 108 -36.72 -37.50 -52.83
N MET A 109 -36.17 -36.28 -52.76
CA MET A 109 -34.75 -36.02 -52.57
C MET A 109 -34.51 -35.01 -51.45
N THR A 110 -33.59 -35.34 -50.56
CA THR A 110 -33.05 -34.38 -49.58
C THR A 110 -31.71 -33.84 -50.08
N VAL A 111 -31.57 -32.52 -50.13
CA VAL A 111 -30.35 -31.81 -50.46
C VAL A 111 -29.83 -31.14 -49.20
N THR A 112 -28.57 -31.43 -48.84
CA THR A 112 -27.91 -30.78 -47.71
C THR A 112 -26.62 -30.07 -48.13
N ALA A 113 -26.37 -28.91 -47.53
CA ALA A 113 -25.13 -28.16 -47.73
C ALA A 113 -24.71 -27.46 -46.43
N GLY A 114 -23.42 -27.51 -46.09
CA GLY A 114 -22.87 -26.77 -44.94
C GLY A 114 -22.61 -25.31 -45.30
N ILE A 115 -22.95 -24.41 -44.38
CA ILE A 115 -22.56 -22.99 -44.42
C ILE A 115 -21.46 -22.78 -43.38
N ASP A 116 -20.38 -22.13 -43.78
CA ASP A 116 -19.31 -21.68 -42.87
C ASP A 116 -19.28 -20.14 -42.90
N ALA A 117 -19.84 -19.50 -41.86
CA ALA A 117 -19.98 -18.06 -41.78
C ALA A 117 -18.63 -17.32 -41.77
N ALA A 118 -17.56 -17.98 -41.31
CA ALA A 118 -16.20 -17.41 -41.34
C ALA A 118 -15.69 -17.10 -42.76
N THR A 119 -16.43 -17.54 -43.78
CA THR A 119 -16.08 -17.37 -45.19
C THR A 119 -17.00 -16.40 -45.94
N LEU A 120 -17.91 -15.75 -45.23
CA LEU A 120 -18.89 -14.78 -45.73
C LEU A 120 -18.66 -13.43 -45.04
N ASP A 121 -18.96 -12.33 -45.74
CA ASP A 121 -18.98 -11.01 -45.13
C ASP A 121 -20.20 -10.87 -44.19
N PRO A 122 -20.18 -10.00 -43.16
CA PRO A 122 -21.35 -9.77 -42.32
C PRO A 122 -22.54 -9.17 -43.10
N GLY A 123 -23.76 -9.49 -42.65
CA GLY A 123 -25.01 -9.02 -43.24
C GLY A 123 -25.91 -10.15 -43.76
N ASP A 124 -26.94 -9.77 -44.52
CA ASP A 124 -27.93 -10.71 -45.05
C ASP A 124 -27.45 -11.35 -46.35
N HIS A 125 -27.47 -12.68 -46.39
CA HIS A 125 -27.15 -13.48 -47.57
C HIS A 125 -28.36 -14.29 -48.02
N GLU A 126 -28.65 -14.26 -49.32
CA GLU A 126 -29.65 -15.14 -49.91
C GLU A 126 -29.06 -16.53 -50.14
N ILE A 127 -29.69 -17.54 -49.56
CA ILE A 127 -29.47 -18.95 -49.86
C ILE A 127 -30.40 -19.31 -51.01
N ALA A 128 -29.84 -19.79 -52.12
CA ALA A 128 -30.60 -20.29 -53.26
C ALA A 128 -30.35 -21.79 -53.43
N VAL A 129 -31.43 -22.58 -53.37
CA VAL A 129 -31.41 -24.01 -53.69
C VAL A 129 -32.06 -24.21 -55.05
N THR A 130 -31.34 -24.82 -55.99
CA THR A 130 -31.82 -25.13 -57.34
C THR A 130 -31.70 -26.62 -57.61
N VAL A 131 -32.79 -27.26 -58.03
CA VAL A 131 -32.84 -28.67 -58.43
C VAL A 131 -33.56 -28.78 -59.77
N GLY A 132 -32.82 -29.02 -60.84
CA GLY A 132 -33.35 -28.92 -62.20
C GLY A 132 -33.89 -27.51 -62.47
N GLU A 133 -35.19 -27.43 -62.79
CA GLU A 133 -35.89 -26.16 -63.04
C GLU A 133 -36.50 -25.53 -61.77
N ALA A 134 -36.52 -26.25 -60.65
CA ALA A 134 -37.09 -25.74 -59.40
C ALA A 134 -36.05 -24.91 -58.64
N SER A 135 -36.47 -23.74 -58.15
CA SER A 135 -35.65 -22.90 -57.28
C SER A 135 -36.44 -22.41 -56.07
N ALA A 136 -35.76 -22.31 -54.92
CA ALA A 136 -36.30 -21.73 -53.70
C ALA A 136 -35.19 -20.94 -53.01
N THR A 137 -35.58 -19.83 -52.38
CA THR A 137 -34.65 -18.96 -51.66
C THR A 137 -35.02 -18.80 -50.19
N ARG A 138 -34.01 -18.54 -49.36
CA ARG A 138 -34.15 -18.22 -47.94
C ARG A 138 -33.01 -17.31 -47.51
N THR A 139 -33.25 -16.36 -46.61
CA THR A 139 -32.19 -15.49 -46.09
C THR A 139 -31.53 -16.10 -44.86
N VAL A 140 -30.22 -15.92 -44.74
CA VAL A 140 -29.45 -16.11 -43.50
C VAL A 140 -28.69 -14.83 -43.20
N THR A 141 -28.74 -14.37 -41.96
CA THR A 141 -27.97 -13.21 -41.50
C THR A 141 -26.66 -13.67 -40.86
N VAL A 142 -25.52 -13.18 -41.35
CA VAL A 142 -24.21 -13.37 -40.71
C VAL A 142 -23.93 -12.17 -39.80
N GLU A 143 -23.77 -12.41 -38.50
CA GLU A 143 -23.54 -11.36 -37.52
C GLU A 143 -22.13 -10.76 -37.63
N GLU A 144 -22.00 -9.46 -37.39
CA GLU A 144 -20.69 -8.80 -37.28
C GLU A 144 -19.94 -9.29 -36.04
N ALA A 145 -18.65 -9.62 -36.22
CA ALA A 145 -17.77 -10.03 -35.12
C ALA A 145 -17.54 -8.87 -34.14
N ARG A 146 -17.76 -9.11 -32.85
CA ARG A 146 -17.53 -8.10 -31.82
C ARG A 146 -16.03 -7.89 -31.61
N ALA A 147 -15.61 -6.63 -31.63
CA ALA A 147 -14.23 -6.25 -31.36
C ALA A 147 -13.77 -6.72 -29.96
N ALA A 148 -12.46 -6.98 -29.82
CA ALA A 148 -11.86 -7.41 -28.56
C ALA A 148 -12.20 -6.44 -27.42
N THR A 149 -12.88 -6.96 -26.40
CA THR A 149 -13.36 -6.17 -25.25
C THR A 149 -12.95 -6.90 -23.98
N PHE A 150 -12.08 -6.28 -23.19
CA PHE A 150 -11.45 -6.93 -22.04
C PHE A 150 -12.14 -6.56 -20.73
N THR A 151 -12.61 -7.56 -19.99
CA THR A 151 -13.21 -7.40 -18.66
C THR A 151 -12.35 -8.09 -17.61
N VAL A 152 -12.43 -7.58 -16.38
CA VAL A 152 -11.87 -8.23 -15.18
C VAL A 152 -13.03 -8.91 -14.47
N SER A 153 -13.00 -10.24 -14.37
CA SER A 153 -14.03 -11.02 -13.69
C SER A 153 -13.79 -11.08 -12.18
N GLU A 154 -12.53 -11.25 -11.78
CA GLU A 154 -12.12 -11.49 -10.39
C GLU A 154 -10.77 -10.84 -10.07
N ILE A 155 -10.64 -10.39 -8.81
CA ILE A 155 -9.38 -9.94 -8.20
C ILE A 155 -9.17 -10.80 -6.95
N GLU A 156 -8.06 -11.52 -6.93
CA GLU A 156 -7.61 -12.29 -5.78
C GLU A 156 -6.41 -11.59 -5.14
N ALA A 157 -6.55 -11.28 -3.86
CA ALA A 157 -5.53 -10.70 -3.00
C ALA A 157 -5.85 -11.16 -1.56
N PRO A 158 -4.86 -11.19 -0.65
CA PRO A 158 -5.14 -11.39 0.77
C PRO A 158 -6.07 -10.29 1.30
N GLU A 159 -6.77 -10.58 2.40
CA GLU A 159 -7.60 -9.56 3.09
C GLU A 159 -6.73 -8.55 3.82
N GLU A 160 -5.61 -9.01 4.36
CA GLU A 160 -4.67 -8.23 5.15
C GLU A 160 -3.23 -8.47 4.67
N VAL A 161 -2.38 -7.45 4.75
CA VAL A 161 -0.92 -7.55 4.54
C VAL A 161 -0.22 -6.75 5.63
N ALA A 162 0.90 -7.27 6.16
CA ALA A 162 1.69 -6.50 7.10
C ALA A 162 2.61 -5.50 6.37
N TYR A 163 2.95 -4.41 7.05
CA TYR A 163 3.95 -3.45 6.57
C TYR A 163 5.30 -4.12 6.32
N GLY A 164 5.94 -3.79 5.20
CA GLY A 164 7.21 -4.36 4.76
C GLY A 164 7.12 -5.76 4.12
N GLU A 165 5.93 -6.39 4.09
CA GLU A 165 5.73 -7.67 3.41
C GLU A 165 5.41 -7.52 1.92
N ASP A 166 5.55 -8.62 1.19
CA ASP A 166 5.22 -8.71 -0.23
C ASP A 166 3.72 -8.96 -0.45
N LEU A 167 3.05 -8.10 -1.21
CA LEU A 167 1.66 -8.26 -1.62
C LEU A 167 1.57 -8.90 -3.01
N THR A 168 0.98 -10.09 -3.11
CA THR A 168 0.65 -10.71 -4.40
C THR A 168 -0.82 -10.52 -4.77
N VAL A 169 -1.06 -9.94 -5.95
CA VAL A 169 -2.38 -9.70 -6.53
C VAL A 169 -2.52 -10.49 -7.83
N ALA A 170 -3.55 -11.33 -7.92
CA ALA A 170 -3.93 -12.02 -9.13
C ALA A 170 -5.26 -11.49 -9.68
N ALA A 171 -5.39 -11.49 -11.01
CA ALA A 171 -6.61 -11.08 -11.68
C ALA A 171 -6.93 -12.00 -12.85
N THR A 172 -8.21 -12.32 -13.01
CA THR A 172 -8.72 -13.05 -14.18
C THR A 172 -9.25 -12.05 -15.19
N VAL A 173 -8.66 -12.07 -16.39
CA VAL A 173 -8.99 -11.16 -17.49
C VAL A 173 -9.53 -11.97 -18.66
N THR A 174 -10.71 -11.57 -19.14
CA THR A 174 -11.43 -12.26 -20.21
C THR A 174 -11.62 -11.31 -21.39
N ASN A 175 -11.36 -11.79 -22.61
CA ASN A 175 -11.80 -11.11 -23.82
C ASN A 175 -13.24 -11.56 -24.14
N VAL A 176 -14.22 -10.71 -23.86
CA VAL A 176 -15.65 -11.01 -24.11
C VAL A 176 -16.10 -10.69 -25.54
N GLY A 177 -15.19 -10.18 -26.38
CA GLY A 177 -15.39 -10.03 -27.82
C GLY A 177 -15.13 -11.33 -28.58
N ASP A 178 -15.38 -11.30 -29.88
CA ASP A 178 -15.24 -12.47 -30.77
C ASP A 178 -13.86 -12.50 -31.46
N ILE A 179 -13.22 -11.34 -31.59
CA ILE A 179 -11.91 -11.20 -32.25
C ILE A 179 -10.78 -11.20 -31.22
N ALA A 180 -9.64 -11.78 -31.60
CA ALA A 180 -8.41 -11.72 -30.82
C ALA A 180 -7.89 -10.29 -30.64
N GLY A 181 -7.28 -9.99 -29.51
CA GLY A 181 -6.72 -8.68 -29.24
C GLY A 181 -5.64 -8.67 -28.16
N ASN A 182 -4.98 -7.53 -28.02
CA ASN A 182 -4.00 -7.28 -26.97
C ASN A 182 -4.53 -6.22 -26.01
N GLN A 183 -4.29 -6.41 -24.72
CA GLN A 183 -4.67 -5.46 -23.68
C GLN A 183 -3.56 -5.33 -22.65
N THR A 184 -3.18 -4.09 -22.34
CA THR A 184 -2.38 -3.79 -21.14
C THR A 184 -3.31 -3.66 -19.95
N VAL A 185 -3.08 -4.49 -18.93
CA VAL A 185 -3.79 -4.51 -17.67
C VAL A 185 -2.93 -3.79 -16.65
N SER A 186 -3.49 -2.76 -16.01
CA SER A 186 -2.86 -2.01 -14.93
C SER A 186 -3.37 -2.54 -13.60
N VAL A 187 -2.47 -2.95 -12.72
CA VAL A 187 -2.74 -3.32 -11.33
C VAL A 187 -2.15 -2.23 -10.46
N ARG A 188 -2.94 -1.60 -9.60
CA ARG A 188 -2.52 -0.55 -8.68
C ARG A 188 -2.88 -0.94 -7.25
N TYR A 189 -2.00 -0.64 -6.31
CA TYR A 189 -2.23 -0.78 -4.89
C TYR A 189 -2.00 0.57 -4.20
N GLY A 190 -2.99 1.02 -3.41
CA GLY A 190 -2.91 2.30 -2.71
C GLY A 190 -2.69 3.47 -3.67
N SER A 191 -2.16 4.60 -3.18
CA SER A 191 -1.93 5.81 -3.97
C SER A 191 -0.68 5.75 -4.87
N GLY A 192 0.30 4.87 -4.59
CA GLY A 192 1.64 4.93 -5.20
C GLY A 192 2.06 3.75 -6.07
N ALA A 193 1.72 2.50 -5.71
CA ALA A 193 2.30 1.33 -6.37
C ALA A 193 1.48 0.90 -7.59
N SER A 194 2.10 0.72 -8.75
CA SER A 194 1.43 0.23 -9.96
C SER A 194 2.31 -0.69 -10.80
N ALA A 195 1.69 -1.65 -11.47
CA ALA A 195 2.33 -2.59 -12.37
C ALA A 195 1.46 -2.80 -13.60
N ASN A 196 2.11 -2.91 -14.76
CA ASN A 196 1.45 -3.17 -16.03
C ASN A 196 1.81 -4.56 -16.55
N ARG A 197 0.83 -5.29 -17.09
CA ARG A 197 1.01 -6.57 -17.78
C ARG A 197 0.19 -6.57 -19.07
N THR A 198 0.82 -6.90 -20.19
CA THR A 198 0.11 -7.01 -21.48
C THR A 198 -0.26 -8.47 -21.72
N VAL A 199 -1.53 -8.71 -22.01
CA VAL A 199 -2.07 -10.03 -22.38
C VAL A 199 -2.56 -10.00 -23.82
N ALA A 200 -2.41 -11.13 -24.53
CA ALA A 200 -2.97 -11.37 -25.85
C ALA A 200 -3.94 -12.53 -25.75
N LEU A 201 -5.22 -12.31 -26.09
CA LEU A 201 -6.28 -13.29 -25.92
C LEU A 201 -7.13 -13.39 -27.19
N ASP A 202 -7.44 -14.63 -27.58
CA ASP A 202 -8.47 -14.91 -28.58
C ASP A 202 -9.86 -14.53 -28.04
N GLY A 203 -10.84 -14.36 -28.93
CA GLY A 203 -12.22 -14.09 -28.54
C GLY A 203 -12.78 -15.17 -27.63
N GLY A 204 -13.50 -14.77 -26.58
CA GLY A 204 -14.09 -15.67 -25.59
C GLY A 204 -13.10 -16.37 -24.65
N THR A 205 -11.79 -16.12 -24.77
CA THR A 205 -10.79 -16.73 -23.89
C THR A 205 -10.45 -15.85 -22.69
N GLU A 206 -9.93 -16.49 -21.64
CA GLU A 206 -9.47 -15.81 -20.44
C GLU A 206 -8.05 -16.24 -20.06
N THR A 207 -7.39 -15.39 -19.29
CA THR A 207 -6.11 -15.71 -18.66
C THR A 207 -6.07 -15.15 -17.25
N ARG A 208 -5.27 -15.78 -16.39
CA ARG A 208 -4.92 -15.26 -15.09
C ARG A 208 -3.54 -14.62 -15.15
N LEU A 209 -3.44 -13.38 -14.69
CA LEU A 209 -2.17 -12.71 -14.45
C LEU A 209 -1.95 -12.51 -12.95
N SER A 210 -0.68 -12.46 -12.55
CA SER A 210 -0.27 -12.20 -11.18
C SER A 210 0.84 -11.14 -11.14
N VAL A 211 0.78 -10.26 -10.14
CA VAL A 211 1.75 -9.21 -9.85
C VAL A 211 2.08 -9.27 -8.37
N THR A 212 3.36 -9.17 -8.04
CA THR A 212 3.82 -9.00 -6.66
C THR A 212 4.35 -7.59 -6.49
N PHE A 213 3.85 -6.89 -5.49
CA PHE A 213 4.40 -5.64 -4.96
C PHE A 213 5.25 -6.01 -3.76
N ALA A 214 6.56 -5.87 -3.89
CA ALA A 214 7.49 -6.19 -2.81
C ALA A 214 7.59 -5.03 -1.81
N ASP A 215 7.90 -5.34 -0.54
CA ASP A 215 8.19 -4.37 0.52
C ASP A 215 7.12 -3.27 0.62
N VAL A 216 5.90 -3.65 0.97
CA VAL A 216 4.76 -2.72 1.00
C VAL A 216 4.88 -1.74 2.17
N ARG A 217 5.11 -0.46 1.86
CA ARG A 217 5.26 0.63 2.84
C ARG A 217 4.25 1.75 2.60
N LEU A 218 3.01 1.54 3.05
CA LEU A 218 1.99 2.59 3.13
C LEU A 218 1.51 2.71 4.58
N ASP A 219 0.82 3.80 4.90
CA ASP A 219 0.09 3.94 6.16
C ASP A 219 -0.87 2.75 6.37
N GLY A 220 -1.09 2.38 7.62
CA GLY A 220 -2.07 1.38 8.02
C GLY A 220 -3.50 1.74 7.62
N GLY A 221 -4.34 0.71 7.57
CA GLY A 221 -5.75 0.84 7.23
C GLY A 221 -6.09 0.36 5.81
N SER A 222 -7.23 0.79 5.29
CA SER A 222 -7.80 0.21 4.08
C SER A 222 -7.30 0.88 2.80
N HIS A 223 -6.71 0.09 1.91
CA HIS A 223 -6.18 0.52 0.61
C HIS A 223 -6.89 -0.19 -0.55
N PRO A 224 -7.18 0.53 -1.65
CA PRO A 224 -7.77 -0.08 -2.83
C PRO A 224 -6.71 -0.82 -3.64
N VAL A 225 -7.01 -2.07 -4.00
CA VAL A 225 -6.39 -2.80 -5.09
C VAL A 225 -7.26 -2.60 -6.33
N VAL A 226 -6.73 -1.92 -7.34
CA VAL A 226 -7.46 -1.58 -8.57
C VAL A 226 -6.84 -2.32 -9.75
N VAL A 227 -7.66 -3.06 -10.50
CA VAL A 227 -7.27 -3.70 -11.75
C VAL A 227 -8.07 -3.08 -12.88
N ALA A 228 -7.37 -2.46 -13.83
CA ALA A 228 -7.95 -1.71 -14.93
C ALA A 228 -7.50 -2.26 -16.29
N THR A 229 -8.46 -2.42 -17.19
CA THR A 229 -8.26 -2.55 -18.64
C THR A 229 -8.70 -1.26 -19.32
N ALA A 230 -8.55 -1.16 -20.65
CA ALA A 230 -9.08 -0.02 -21.40
C ALA A 230 -10.61 0.09 -21.33
N ASN A 231 -11.30 -1.02 -21.04
CA ASN A 231 -12.77 -1.10 -21.11
C ASN A 231 -13.42 -1.17 -19.73
N ARG A 232 -12.75 -1.73 -18.72
CA ARG A 232 -13.33 -1.94 -17.40
C ARG A 232 -12.31 -1.85 -16.29
N THR A 233 -12.75 -1.27 -15.18
CA THR A 233 -12.01 -1.23 -13.92
C THR A 233 -12.77 -2.02 -12.87
N ARG A 234 -12.05 -2.79 -12.07
CA ARG A 234 -12.54 -3.40 -10.83
C ARG A 234 -11.62 -3.02 -9.69
N GLU A 235 -12.18 -2.97 -8.50
CA GLU A 235 -11.44 -2.70 -7.29
C GLU A 235 -11.93 -3.55 -6.12
N ARG A 236 -11.06 -3.71 -5.13
CA ARG A 236 -11.30 -4.38 -3.85
C ARG A 236 -10.49 -3.65 -2.78
N SER A 237 -10.98 -3.63 -1.55
CA SER A 237 -10.22 -3.16 -0.39
C SER A 237 -9.31 -4.26 0.17
N LEU A 238 -8.13 -3.85 0.61
CA LEU A 238 -7.16 -4.65 1.36
C LEU A 238 -6.74 -3.84 2.59
N THR A 239 -6.65 -4.47 3.76
CA THR A 239 -6.19 -3.81 4.98
C THR A 239 -4.68 -3.96 5.11
N LEU A 240 -3.96 -2.87 5.38
CA LEU A 240 -2.56 -2.90 5.78
C LEU A 240 -2.47 -2.79 7.29
N THR A 241 -1.77 -3.74 7.91
CA THR A 241 -1.44 -3.71 9.33
C THR A 241 -0.06 -3.09 9.50
N HIS A 242 -0.03 -1.94 10.19
CA HIS A 242 1.19 -1.17 10.40
C HIS A 242 1.76 -1.44 11.80
N PRO A 243 3.09 -1.58 11.97
CA PRO A 243 3.69 -1.89 13.27
C PRO A 243 3.66 -0.69 14.23
N SER A 244 3.80 0.54 13.73
CA SER A 244 3.59 1.74 14.55
C SER A 244 2.13 1.83 15.00
N PRO A 245 1.86 2.09 16.30
CA PRO A 245 0.51 2.33 16.83
C PRO A 245 -0.17 3.57 16.22
N TYR A 246 0.59 4.49 15.63
CA TYR A 246 0.07 5.63 14.87
C TYR A 246 -0.48 5.27 13.49
N GLY A 247 -0.25 4.02 13.05
CA GLY A 247 -0.65 3.56 11.72
C GLY A 247 0.17 4.20 10.59
N LYS A 248 1.33 4.80 10.86
CA LYS A 248 2.19 5.44 9.86
C LYS A 248 3.59 5.64 10.41
N THR A 249 4.54 5.95 9.52
CA THR A 249 5.94 6.24 9.89
C THR A 249 6.20 7.72 10.06
N THR A 250 5.57 8.60 9.25
CA THR A 250 5.79 10.05 9.34
C THR A 250 4.78 10.68 10.30
N LEU A 251 5.27 11.15 11.45
CA LEU A 251 4.51 11.82 12.49
C LEU A 251 4.65 13.34 12.35
N ARG A 252 3.52 14.04 12.36
CA ARG A 252 3.49 15.50 12.32
C ARG A 252 3.76 16.04 13.70
N LEU A 253 4.82 16.82 13.83
CA LEU A 253 5.28 17.43 15.07
C LEU A 253 4.97 18.92 15.06
N HIS A 254 4.11 19.37 15.97
CA HIS A 254 3.98 20.78 16.28
C HIS A 254 4.91 21.10 17.46
N VAL A 255 5.58 22.25 17.39
CA VAL A 255 6.47 22.72 18.45
C VAL A 255 5.95 24.06 18.93
N ASP A 256 5.56 24.08 20.20
CA ASP A 256 5.06 25.25 20.92
C ASP A 256 6.19 25.76 21.82
N ASP A 257 7.02 26.63 21.26
CA ASP A 257 8.22 27.21 21.87
C ASP A 257 8.03 28.67 22.31
N ASP A 258 6.79 29.15 22.42
CA ASP A 258 6.44 30.53 22.81
C ASP A 258 7.00 30.93 24.19
N ALA A 259 7.18 29.96 25.09
CA ALA A 259 7.73 30.18 26.43
C ALA A 259 9.27 30.17 26.49
N VAL A 260 9.95 29.90 25.37
CA VAL A 260 11.41 29.81 25.34
C VAL A 260 12.00 31.09 24.76
N ASP A 261 12.84 31.77 25.54
CA ASP A 261 13.49 33.04 25.14
C ASP A 261 14.65 32.85 24.13
N ARG A 262 14.84 31.65 23.57
CA ARG A 262 15.93 31.30 22.66
C ARG A 262 15.47 30.35 21.55
N ASP A 263 16.22 30.33 20.45
CA ASP A 263 15.98 29.40 19.35
C ASP A 263 16.32 27.96 19.78
N VAL A 264 15.31 27.10 19.76
CA VAL A 264 15.38 25.67 20.10
C VAL A 264 15.32 24.77 18.86
N SER A 265 15.24 25.33 17.66
CA SER A 265 15.05 24.56 16.43
C SER A 265 16.13 23.50 16.21
N GLY A 266 17.39 23.83 16.51
CA GLY A 266 18.52 22.92 16.43
C GLY A 266 18.45 21.76 17.42
N VAL A 267 18.10 22.04 18.68
CA VAL A 267 17.98 21.03 19.75
C VAL A 267 16.85 20.06 19.44
N VAL A 268 15.68 20.57 19.06
CA VAL A 268 14.55 19.71 18.68
C VAL A 268 14.89 18.85 17.47
N ALA A 269 15.58 19.38 16.46
CA ALA A 269 16.00 18.60 15.30
C ALA A 269 17.03 17.51 15.64
N ALA A 270 17.94 17.78 16.58
CA ALA A 270 18.87 16.78 17.09
C ALA A 270 18.15 15.63 17.80
N ALA A 271 17.16 15.96 18.64
CA ALA A 271 16.35 15.01 19.40
C ALA A 271 15.42 14.17 18.51
N THR A 272 14.68 14.78 17.58
CA THR A 272 13.88 13.99 16.62
C THR A 272 14.76 13.12 15.74
N GLY A 273 15.89 13.68 15.29
CA GLY A 273 16.86 12.93 14.49
C GLY A 273 17.48 11.74 15.23
N TYR A 274 17.55 11.76 16.57
CA TYR A 274 17.95 10.58 17.34
C TYR A 274 17.01 9.41 17.03
N TRP A 275 15.71 9.61 17.26
CA TRP A 275 14.69 8.60 17.00
C TRP A 275 14.68 8.16 15.53
N GLU A 276 14.74 9.08 14.57
CA GLU A 276 14.79 8.74 13.13
C GLU A 276 15.98 7.85 12.71
N ARG A 277 17.05 7.80 13.53
CA ARG A 277 18.23 6.96 13.27
C ARG A 277 18.23 5.66 14.07
N THR A 278 17.45 5.58 15.14
CA THR A 278 17.47 4.46 16.10
C THR A 278 16.11 3.78 16.31
N ASP A 279 15.10 4.27 15.62
CA ASP A 279 13.70 3.87 15.66
C ASP A 279 13.48 2.35 15.60
N GLU A 280 13.89 1.68 14.52
CA GLU A 280 13.67 0.24 14.35
C GLU A 280 14.36 -0.59 15.44
N ARG A 281 15.45 -0.08 16.02
CA ARG A 281 16.18 -0.76 17.08
C ARG A 281 15.40 -0.75 18.40
N TYR A 282 14.80 0.37 18.76
CA TYR A 282 14.19 0.56 20.08
C TYR A 282 12.66 0.50 20.06
N LEU A 283 12.03 1.00 18.98
CA LEU A 283 10.57 1.03 18.80
C LEU A 283 10.06 -0.18 18.00
N GLY A 284 10.92 -0.86 17.24
CA GLY A 284 10.53 -1.97 16.36
C GLY A 284 9.81 -1.52 15.07
N TYR A 285 9.78 -0.22 14.78
CA TYR A 285 9.25 0.36 13.55
C TYR A 285 9.99 1.66 13.22
N PRO A 286 10.06 2.05 11.92
CA PRO A 286 10.66 3.32 11.55
C PRO A 286 9.75 4.51 11.87
N VAL A 287 10.33 5.64 12.25
CA VAL A 287 9.64 6.91 12.47
C VAL A 287 10.39 8.08 11.85
N GLU A 288 9.64 9.01 11.26
CA GLU A 288 10.11 10.30 10.77
C GLU A 288 9.25 11.43 11.35
N TYR A 289 9.83 12.60 11.62
CA TYR A 289 9.09 13.75 12.14
C TYR A 289 8.97 14.87 11.10
N GLU A 290 7.74 15.23 10.75
CA GLU A 290 7.45 16.37 9.88
C GLU A 290 6.96 17.56 10.71
N ARG A 291 7.72 18.66 10.72
CA ARG A 291 7.32 19.90 11.41
C ARG A 291 6.05 20.49 10.78
N VAL A 292 5.04 20.74 11.61
CA VAL A 292 3.81 21.44 11.21
C VAL A 292 3.58 22.70 12.05
N SER A 293 3.09 23.76 11.41
CA SER A 293 2.81 25.03 12.08
C SER A 293 1.47 25.08 12.81
N ASP A 294 0.63 24.06 12.62
CA ASP A 294 -0.77 24.05 13.04
C ASP A 294 -0.98 22.86 13.97
N GLU A 295 -1.23 23.16 15.25
CA GLU A 295 -1.40 22.18 16.33
C GLU A 295 -2.53 21.18 16.02
N ASP A 296 -3.64 21.64 15.42
CA ASP A 296 -4.80 20.80 15.08
C ASP A 296 -4.48 19.72 14.02
N ARG A 297 -3.34 19.87 13.33
CA ARG A 297 -2.83 18.89 12.35
C ARG A 297 -1.68 18.06 12.88
N ALA A 298 -1.28 18.24 14.13
CA ALA A 298 -0.18 17.49 14.73
C ALA A 298 -0.62 16.10 15.16
N ASP A 299 0.30 15.15 15.09
CA ASP A 299 0.18 13.86 15.77
C ASP A 299 0.82 13.94 17.17
N ILE A 300 1.87 14.77 17.30
CA ILE A 300 2.58 15.06 18.55
C ILE A 300 2.73 16.58 18.71
N VAL A 301 2.49 17.08 19.92
CA VAL A 301 2.80 18.45 20.33
C VAL A 301 3.97 18.40 21.32
N LEU A 302 5.09 19.00 20.93
CA LEU A 302 6.19 19.30 21.85
C LEU A 302 6.00 20.71 22.39
N ARG A 303 5.68 20.83 23.67
CA ARG A 303 5.44 22.09 24.36
C ARG A 303 6.59 22.41 25.29
N PHE A 304 7.00 23.67 25.30
CA PHE A 304 7.88 24.19 26.33
C PHE A 304 7.08 24.94 27.38
N ASP A 305 6.99 24.39 28.58
CA ASP A 305 6.29 24.99 29.72
C ASP A 305 6.84 24.43 31.03
N ARG A 306 6.58 25.13 32.13
CA ARG A 306 7.04 24.71 33.45
C ARG A 306 6.36 23.40 33.87
N VAL A 307 7.16 22.41 34.27
CA VAL A 307 6.67 21.11 34.74
C VAL A 307 6.65 21.06 36.26
N ASP A 308 5.48 21.31 36.86
CA ASP A 308 5.33 21.28 38.32
C ASP A 308 5.01 19.87 38.88
N ARG A 309 4.50 18.98 38.04
CA ARG A 309 4.18 17.60 38.39
C ARG A 309 4.07 16.76 37.13
N CYS A 310 4.64 15.56 37.18
CA CYS A 310 4.39 14.52 36.19
C CYS A 310 4.00 13.21 36.89
N GLY A 311 2.96 12.53 36.38
CA GLY A 311 2.50 11.26 36.94
C GLY A 311 1.93 11.34 38.35
N VAL A 312 2.10 10.26 39.11
CA VAL A 312 1.53 10.08 40.47
C VAL A 312 2.50 10.44 41.60
N GLU A 313 3.64 11.03 41.27
CA GLU A 313 4.65 11.34 42.28
C GLU A 313 4.26 12.56 43.13
N ASP A 314 4.36 12.39 44.44
CA ASP A 314 4.20 13.42 45.47
C ASP A 314 5.59 13.79 46.00
N GLY A 315 6.02 15.06 45.90
CA GLY A 315 7.27 15.50 46.51
C GLY A 315 7.82 16.83 46.00
N ASP A 316 9.01 17.20 46.50
CA ASP A 316 9.82 18.36 46.11
C ASP A 316 10.76 18.05 44.91
N ALA A 317 10.40 17.09 44.04
CA ALA A 317 11.23 16.66 42.92
C ALA A 317 11.32 17.75 41.85
N ARG A 318 12.53 17.91 41.26
CA ARG A 318 12.74 18.75 40.07
C ARG A 318 12.35 17.93 38.85
N TYR A 319 11.50 18.48 37.97
CA TYR A 319 11.08 17.83 36.73
C TYR A 319 11.67 18.58 35.54
N PHE A 320 12.27 17.85 34.61
CA PHE A 320 12.75 18.41 33.35
C PHE A 320 11.71 18.26 32.23
N GLY A 321 10.88 17.22 32.28
CA GLY A 321 9.84 16.97 31.28
C GLY A 321 8.66 16.16 31.82
N CYS A 322 7.64 16.04 30.97
CA CYS A 322 6.50 15.15 31.17
C CYS A 322 5.78 14.87 29.85
N ALA A 323 5.45 13.61 29.58
CA ALA A 323 4.74 13.22 28.37
C ALA A 323 3.54 12.31 28.63
N ASP A 324 2.61 12.33 27.67
CA ASP A 324 1.64 11.26 27.51
C ASP A 324 2.37 9.93 27.19
N LEU A 325 2.05 8.87 27.94
CA LEU A 325 2.50 7.52 27.62
C LEU A 325 1.57 6.89 26.57
N LEU A 326 2.15 6.38 25.49
CA LEU A 326 1.43 5.55 24.52
C LEU A 326 1.31 4.11 25.05
N GLU A 327 0.09 3.63 25.28
CA GLU A 327 -0.16 2.26 25.71
C GLU A 327 -0.63 1.39 24.52
N ASP A 328 -1.89 1.53 24.11
CA ASP A 328 -2.48 0.74 23.02
C ASP A 328 -2.63 1.56 21.71
N GLU A 329 -3.33 2.70 21.78
CA GLU A 329 -3.61 3.58 20.65
C GLU A 329 -3.31 5.04 21.03
N PRO A 330 -2.74 5.86 20.12
CA PRO A 330 -2.39 7.23 20.43
C PRO A 330 -3.63 8.13 20.55
N ARG A 331 -3.66 8.95 21.59
CA ARG A 331 -4.65 10.02 21.77
C ARG A 331 -4.14 11.28 21.08
N THR A 332 -4.29 11.36 19.76
CA THR A 332 -3.70 12.47 18.98
C THR A 332 -4.40 13.83 19.21
N PRO A 333 -3.64 14.93 19.40
CA PRO A 333 -2.19 14.95 19.52
C PRO A 333 -1.72 14.41 20.89
N MET A 334 -0.68 13.58 20.87
CA MET A 334 0.05 13.21 22.08
C MET A 334 0.92 14.40 22.51
N THR A 335 1.04 14.66 23.82
CA THR A 335 1.80 15.82 24.31
C THR A 335 3.09 15.40 25.01
N ALA A 336 4.19 16.06 24.68
CA ALA A 336 5.45 16.05 25.42
C ALA A 336 5.75 17.47 25.89
N THR A 337 5.94 17.67 27.19
CA THR A 337 6.22 18.98 27.80
C THR A 337 7.66 18.98 28.33
N VAL A 338 8.41 20.05 28.05
CA VAL A 338 9.80 20.21 28.46
C VAL A 338 9.99 21.56 29.16
N GLU A 339 10.74 21.58 30.26
CA GLU A 339 11.06 22.80 31.01
C GLU A 339 11.86 23.77 30.12
N PRO A 340 11.38 25.02 29.90
CA PRO A 340 12.03 25.96 29.00
C PRO A 340 13.41 26.45 29.47
N ASN A 341 13.68 26.43 30.79
CA ASN A 341 14.87 27.07 31.37
C ASN A 341 16.05 26.14 31.66
N ILE A 342 16.08 24.94 31.10
CA ILE A 342 17.23 24.01 31.17
C ILE A 342 18.29 24.33 30.11
N SER A 343 19.49 23.73 30.18
CA SER A 343 20.52 23.87 29.13
C SER A 343 20.11 23.14 27.85
N ASP A 344 20.71 23.46 26.69
CA ASP A 344 20.43 22.75 25.43
C ASP A 344 20.85 21.27 25.48
N ALA A 345 21.89 20.95 26.26
CA ALA A 345 22.31 19.57 26.49
C ALA A 345 21.22 18.77 27.23
N GLU A 346 20.72 19.31 28.34
CA GLU A 346 19.65 18.70 29.12
C GLU A 346 18.33 18.67 28.33
N MET A 347 18.04 19.75 27.59
CA MET A 347 16.86 19.85 26.72
C MET A 347 16.86 18.78 25.64
N ASN A 348 18.01 18.51 25.01
CA ASN A 348 18.13 17.46 24.02
C ASN A 348 17.83 16.07 24.64
N ALA A 349 18.43 15.76 25.79
CA ALA A 349 18.19 14.50 26.50
C ALA A 349 16.72 14.36 26.92
N THR A 350 16.14 15.43 27.46
CA THR A 350 14.75 15.47 27.90
C THR A 350 13.78 15.28 26.72
N ILE A 351 13.95 15.99 25.60
CA ILE A 351 13.09 15.80 24.43
C ILE A 351 13.17 14.36 23.91
N ILE A 352 14.38 13.76 23.88
CA ILE A 352 14.53 12.36 23.47
C ILE A 352 13.74 11.44 24.40
N HIS A 353 13.87 11.62 25.71
CA HIS A 353 13.15 10.85 26.73
C HIS A 353 11.63 10.97 26.59
N GLU A 354 11.11 12.21 26.56
CA GLU A 354 9.67 12.46 26.46
C GLU A 354 9.09 11.95 25.13
N LEU A 355 9.86 12.03 24.05
CA LEU A 355 9.48 11.40 22.78
C LEU A 355 9.53 9.87 22.84
N GLY A 356 10.29 9.26 23.75
CA GLY A 356 10.23 7.83 24.02
C GLY A 356 8.87 7.42 24.59
N HIS A 357 8.35 8.19 25.55
CA HIS A 357 7.02 7.94 26.15
C HIS A 357 5.88 8.06 25.15
N VAL A 358 5.89 9.08 24.28
CA VAL A 358 4.84 9.20 23.24
C VAL A 358 4.94 8.08 22.20
N GLN A 359 6.05 7.34 22.14
CA GLN A 359 6.23 6.16 21.28
C GLN A 359 6.00 4.83 22.01
N GLY A 360 5.72 4.89 23.32
CA GLY A 360 5.29 3.76 24.14
C GLY A 360 6.39 3.13 24.99
N LEU A 361 7.54 3.79 25.11
CA LEU A 361 8.59 3.32 26.00
C LEU A 361 8.33 3.77 27.44
N GLU A 362 8.49 2.86 28.39
CA GLU A 362 8.46 3.13 29.82
C GLU A 362 9.85 3.40 30.39
N HIS A 363 9.90 3.86 31.65
CA HIS A 363 11.16 4.03 32.34
C HIS A 363 11.94 2.72 32.47
N GLY A 364 13.25 2.78 32.20
CA GLY A 364 14.17 1.64 32.28
C GLY A 364 14.14 0.70 31.08
N GLU A 365 13.34 0.98 30.05
CA GLU A 365 13.42 0.29 28.77
C GLU A 365 14.62 0.79 27.94
N GLU A 366 15.02 0.03 26.92
CA GLU A 366 16.10 0.48 26.03
C GLU A 366 15.64 1.68 25.18
N PRO A 367 16.46 2.75 25.02
CA PRO A 367 17.81 2.93 25.57
C PRO A 367 17.79 3.31 27.06
N THR A 368 18.34 2.43 27.91
CA THR A 368 18.16 2.47 29.38
C THR A 368 18.68 3.74 30.04
N ALA A 369 19.78 4.31 29.54
CA ALA A 369 20.31 5.57 30.04
C ALA A 369 19.37 6.74 29.74
N LEU A 370 18.82 6.81 28.52
CA LEU A 370 17.91 7.88 28.11
C LEU A 370 16.52 7.72 28.71
N MET A 371 16.01 6.49 28.81
CA MET A 371 14.72 6.20 29.45
C MET A 371 14.84 5.99 30.96
N ALA A 372 15.95 6.36 31.58
CA ALA A 372 16.06 6.32 33.04
C ALA A 372 15.07 7.30 33.67
N PRO A 373 14.42 6.96 34.80
CA PRO A 373 13.50 7.86 35.50
C PRO A 373 14.21 9.06 36.16
N THR A 374 15.54 9.10 36.13
CA THR A 374 16.34 10.15 36.73
C THR A 374 17.40 10.60 35.75
N SER A 375 17.47 11.91 35.49
CA SER A 375 18.53 12.50 34.68
C SER A 375 19.71 12.92 35.56
N ASN A 376 20.88 12.37 35.29
CA ASN A 376 22.14 12.70 35.96
C ASN A 376 23.37 12.33 35.09
N LEU A 377 24.58 12.60 35.57
CA LEU A 377 25.83 12.38 34.83
C LEU A 377 26.01 10.96 34.27
N THR A 378 25.45 9.92 34.89
CA THR A 378 25.54 8.53 34.40
C THR A 378 24.56 8.22 33.26
N THR A 379 23.59 9.10 33.03
CA THR A 379 22.56 8.93 31.98
C THR A 379 22.87 9.68 30.69
N HIS A 380 23.86 10.57 30.70
CA HIS A 380 24.25 11.37 29.53
C HIS A 380 25.50 10.82 28.85
N ARG A 381 25.48 10.79 27.51
CA ARG A 381 26.60 10.27 26.72
C ARG A 381 26.78 11.00 25.38
N PRO A 382 27.90 11.73 25.19
CA PRO A 382 28.85 12.13 26.23
C PRO A 382 28.24 13.12 27.24
N VAL A 383 28.82 13.21 28.44
CA VAL A 383 28.62 14.35 29.35
C VAL A 383 29.37 15.56 28.79
N THR A 384 28.63 16.60 28.44
CA THR A 384 29.22 17.88 28.00
C THR A 384 29.54 18.79 29.19
N VAL A 385 30.76 19.33 29.21
CA VAL A 385 31.31 20.12 30.31
C VAL A 385 31.68 21.52 29.82
N HIS A 386 31.17 22.56 30.47
CA HIS A 386 31.63 23.94 30.23
C HIS A 386 32.64 24.33 31.30
N LEU A 387 33.90 24.52 30.91
CA LEU A 387 34.95 25.00 31.79
C LEU A 387 35.16 26.50 31.59
N ARG A 388 35.06 27.28 32.67
CA ARG A 388 35.28 28.73 32.64
C ARG A 388 36.12 29.21 33.82
N ALA A 389 36.70 30.40 33.71
CA ALA A 389 37.37 31.08 34.80
C ALA A 389 36.76 32.47 35.06
N GLU A 390 36.60 32.87 36.31
CA GLU A 390 36.08 34.22 36.66
C GLU A 390 37.03 35.34 36.20
N SER A 391 38.33 35.05 36.18
CA SER A 391 39.37 35.96 35.70
C SER A 391 39.41 36.11 34.16
N GLY A 392 38.59 35.34 33.43
CA GLY A 392 38.48 35.36 31.98
C GLY A 392 38.94 34.04 31.37
N ASP A 393 40.12 34.03 30.77
CA ASP A 393 40.64 32.84 30.09
C ASP A 393 41.04 31.75 31.10
N VAL A 394 40.61 30.52 30.86
CA VAL A 394 41.01 29.35 31.66
C VAL A 394 42.51 29.10 31.48
N PRO A 395 43.30 29.01 32.56
CA PRO A 395 44.70 28.62 32.45
C PRO A 395 44.83 27.21 31.87
N ARG A 396 45.71 27.00 30.88
CA ARG A 396 45.88 25.67 30.23
C ARG A 396 46.12 24.54 31.21
N ARG A 397 46.87 24.80 32.28
CA ARG A 397 47.12 23.78 33.29
C ARG A 397 45.83 23.35 34.00
N VAL A 398 44.94 24.30 34.32
CA VAL A 398 43.64 23.99 34.92
C VAL A 398 42.79 23.15 33.94
N GLU A 399 42.79 23.51 32.65
CA GLU A 399 42.12 22.75 31.60
C GLU A 399 42.66 21.30 31.50
N ASP A 400 43.98 21.13 31.47
CA ASP A 400 44.65 19.83 31.44
C ASP A 400 44.28 18.99 32.68
N GLU A 401 44.30 19.57 33.87
CA GLU A 401 44.00 18.89 35.15
C GLU A 401 42.52 18.49 35.26
N VAL A 402 41.60 19.34 34.77
CA VAL A 402 40.16 18.99 34.67
C VAL A 402 39.97 17.82 33.70
N ALA A 403 40.65 17.86 32.55
CA ALA A 403 40.57 16.78 31.57
C ALA A 403 41.10 15.46 32.14
N GLU A 404 42.23 15.51 32.84
CA GLU A 404 42.83 14.33 33.48
C GLU A 404 41.88 13.70 34.53
N ALA A 405 41.19 14.54 35.30
CA ALA A 405 40.19 14.08 36.26
C ALA A 405 38.98 13.41 35.61
N LEU A 406 38.54 13.89 34.45
CA LEU A 406 37.41 13.30 33.73
C LEU A 406 37.83 12.02 32.98
N ASP A 407 39.07 11.98 32.46
CA ASP A 407 39.68 10.80 31.85
C ASP A 407 39.89 9.66 32.86
N TYR A 408 40.10 9.99 34.14
CA TYR A 408 40.06 9.01 35.22
C TYR A 408 38.72 8.25 35.16
N PHE A 409 37.57 8.92 35.11
CA PHE A 409 36.27 8.24 35.03
C PHE A 409 36.02 7.56 33.67
N ALA A 410 36.49 8.14 32.57
CA ALA A 410 36.32 7.55 31.23
C ALA A 410 37.11 6.24 31.02
N SER A 411 38.11 5.96 31.87
CA SER A 411 38.95 4.76 31.76
C SER A 411 38.50 3.58 32.64
N ARG A 412 37.31 3.64 33.24
CA ARG A 412 36.78 2.62 34.16
C ARG A 412 35.28 2.45 34.08
N ASP A 413 34.79 1.41 34.75
CA ASP A 413 33.37 1.19 35.00
C ASP A 413 32.86 2.18 36.05
N ILE A 414 31.74 2.82 35.76
CA ILE A 414 31.03 3.76 36.63
C ILE A 414 29.63 3.23 36.97
N VAL A 415 28.92 3.89 37.88
CA VAL A 415 27.57 3.47 38.31
C VAL A 415 26.62 3.43 37.12
N GLY A 416 26.10 2.24 36.82
CA GLY A 416 25.11 2.03 35.76
C GLY A 416 25.66 2.19 34.35
N ASP A 417 26.99 2.23 34.18
CA ASP A 417 27.63 2.57 32.92
C ASP A 417 29.09 2.03 32.81
N ASP A 418 29.39 1.26 31.75
CA ASP A 418 30.73 0.71 31.46
C ASP A 418 31.53 1.52 30.37
N ASP A 419 31.03 2.68 29.92
CA ASP A 419 31.56 3.51 28.82
C ASP A 419 31.24 5.01 29.03
N PHE A 420 31.63 5.55 30.20
CA PHE A 420 31.54 6.99 30.47
C PHE A 420 32.34 7.78 29.44
N ARG A 421 31.72 8.82 28.88
CA ARG A 421 32.37 9.71 27.91
C ARG A 421 32.05 11.14 28.25
N TRP A 422 32.99 12.02 27.95
CA TRP A 422 32.83 13.43 28.21
C TRP A 422 33.46 14.26 27.09
N GLU A 423 33.03 15.51 26.95
CA GLU A 423 33.66 16.49 26.06
C GLU A 423 33.50 17.92 26.59
N PHE A 424 34.44 18.79 26.26
CA PHE A 424 34.30 20.22 26.53
C PHE A 424 33.40 20.90 25.49
N VAL A 425 32.63 21.88 25.97
CA VAL A 425 31.80 22.76 25.15
C VAL A 425 32.04 24.23 25.51
N ASP A 426 31.69 25.13 24.60
CA ASP A 426 32.08 26.54 24.68
C ASP A 426 31.15 27.40 25.56
N SER A 427 30.05 26.83 26.06
CA SER A 427 29.07 27.59 26.85
C SER A 427 28.32 26.73 27.86
N ALA A 428 27.87 27.36 28.95
CA ALA A 428 26.98 26.74 29.92
C ALA A 428 25.68 26.25 29.27
N ARG A 429 25.25 26.89 28.18
CA ARG A 429 24.07 26.49 27.41
C ARG A 429 24.23 25.11 26.80
N GLU A 430 25.42 24.74 26.35
CA GLU A 430 25.68 23.47 25.67
C GLU A 430 26.15 22.38 26.65
N ALA A 431 26.23 22.69 27.94
CA ALA A 431 26.79 21.82 28.97
C ALA A 431 25.72 21.15 29.83
N HIS A 432 25.97 19.90 30.22
CA HIS A 432 25.24 19.25 31.31
C HIS A 432 25.74 19.78 32.67
N VAL A 433 27.05 20.04 32.78
CA VAL A 433 27.70 20.52 34.01
C VAL A 433 28.69 21.64 33.70
N GLN A 434 28.72 22.64 34.57
CA GLN A 434 29.72 23.69 34.55
C GLN A 434 30.82 23.41 35.57
N ILE A 435 32.05 23.78 35.23
CA ILE A 435 33.16 23.87 36.17
C ILE A 435 33.67 25.30 36.12
N THR A 436 33.68 25.98 37.26
CA THR A 436 34.19 27.35 37.33
C THR A 436 35.44 27.43 38.20
N TYR A 437 36.55 27.87 37.59
CA TYR A 437 37.77 28.19 38.28
C TYR A 437 37.78 29.66 38.75
N ASP A 438 37.97 29.87 40.04
CA ASP A 438 37.92 31.19 40.68
C ASP A 438 39.13 31.37 41.60
N ASP A 439 40.07 32.21 41.19
CA ASP A 439 41.30 32.48 41.94
C ASP A 439 41.07 33.46 43.11
N GLN A 440 39.87 34.03 43.24
CA GLN A 440 39.51 34.99 44.29
C GLN A 440 38.59 34.37 45.35
N GLY A 441 37.73 33.44 44.94
CA GLY A 441 36.78 32.75 45.80
C GLY A 441 35.67 33.66 46.35
N GLY A 442 34.98 33.17 47.38
CA GLY A 442 33.95 33.91 48.11
C GLY A 442 32.50 33.51 47.80
N VAL A 443 32.28 32.47 46.98
CA VAL A 443 30.95 31.84 46.84
C VAL A 443 30.85 30.59 47.72
N CYS A 444 31.86 29.72 47.65
CA CYS A 444 31.93 28.49 48.43
C CYS A 444 32.62 28.69 49.78
N PHE A 445 33.72 29.43 49.80
CA PHE A 445 34.59 29.57 50.98
C PHE A 445 34.94 31.03 51.24
N ASP A 446 34.86 31.45 52.51
CA ASP A 446 35.28 32.79 52.94
C ASP A 446 36.80 32.93 53.09
N ASP A 447 37.50 31.82 53.39
CA ASP A 447 38.95 31.72 53.52
C ASP A 447 39.39 30.25 53.34
N GLY A 448 40.57 30.02 52.75
CA GLY A 448 41.27 28.72 52.79
C GLY A 448 41.06 27.80 51.59
N GLY A 449 40.21 28.19 50.63
CA GLY A 449 40.02 27.53 49.34
C GLY A 449 39.45 26.11 49.38
N GLY A 450 38.94 25.66 48.24
CA GLY A 450 38.41 24.31 48.07
C GLY A 450 37.49 24.17 46.86
N SER A 451 36.68 23.10 46.85
CA SER A 451 35.62 22.93 45.85
C SER A 451 34.25 22.76 46.49
N CYS A 452 33.21 23.27 45.82
CA CYS A 452 31.82 23.02 46.17
C CYS A 452 30.94 22.99 44.91
N THR A 453 29.75 22.42 45.02
CA THR A 453 28.76 22.40 43.93
C THR A 453 27.62 23.36 44.24
N VAL A 454 27.34 24.29 43.33
CA VAL A 454 26.21 25.24 43.39
C VAL A 454 25.29 25.05 42.19
N ASP A 455 24.14 25.74 42.20
CA ASP A 455 23.26 25.79 41.02
C ASP A 455 23.98 26.58 39.89
N GLY A 456 23.93 26.03 38.67
CA GLY A 456 24.53 26.62 37.47
C GLY A 456 23.66 27.71 36.82
N GLU A 457 23.96 28.04 35.56
CA GLU A 457 23.26 29.11 34.83
C GLU A 457 21.83 28.72 34.42
N TYR A 458 21.57 27.42 34.25
CA TYR A 458 20.28 26.87 33.83
C TYR A 458 19.61 26.03 34.92
N TYR A 459 18.29 25.88 34.84
CA TYR A 459 17.52 25.11 35.81
C TYR A 459 18.05 23.67 35.91
N GLY A 460 18.38 23.23 37.13
CA GLY A 460 18.90 21.90 37.41
C GLY A 460 20.36 21.65 36.99
N GLN A 461 21.00 22.57 36.26
CA GLN A 461 22.42 22.50 35.95
C GLN A 461 23.25 22.68 37.22
N GLN A 462 24.34 21.92 37.34
CA GLN A 462 25.30 22.06 38.43
C GLN A 462 26.52 22.85 37.99
N ASP A 463 27.09 23.65 38.90
CA ASP A 463 28.37 24.32 38.73
C ASP A 463 29.33 23.89 39.86
N VAL A 464 30.36 23.13 39.49
CA VAL A 464 31.45 22.76 40.39
C VAL A 464 32.45 23.91 40.43
N ARG A 465 32.47 24.63 41.54
CA ARG A 465 33.35 25.78 41.72
C ARG A 465 34.63 25.36 42.41
N LEU A 466 35.75 25.82 41.86
CA LEU A 466 37.12 25.60 42.30
C LEU A 466 37.66 26.94 42.78
N GLU A 467 37.63 27.19 44.09
CA GLU A 467 37.91 28.51 44.68
C GLU A 467 39.24 28.52 45.43
N GLU A 468 40.11 29.49 45.11
CA GLU A 468 41.40 29.69 45.77
C GLU A 468 42.26 28.42 45.87
N ILE A 469 42.15 27.52 44.89
CA ILE A 469 42.94 26.28 44.83
C ILE A 469 44.15 26.43 43.91
N ASP A 470 45.26 25.82 44.34
CA ASP A 470 46.44 25.64 43.51
C ASP A 470 46.10 24.72 42.33
N ASP A 471 46.67 25.00 41.17
CA ASP A 471 46.48 24.21 39.95
C ASP A 471 46.93 22.75 40.10
N GLU A 472 47.84 22.46 41.05
CA GLU A 472 48.33 21.12 41.39
C GLU A 472 47.30 20.20 42.06
N VAL A 473 46.16 20.71 42.52
CA VAL A 473 45.12 19.90 43.16
C VAL A 473 43.76 19.99 42.45
N VAL A 474 43.73 20.66 41.29
CA VAL A 474 42.50 20.83 40.49
C VAL A 474 41.92 19.48 40.11
N ALA A 475 42.74 18.56 39.61
CA ALA A 475 42.27 17.25 39.19
C ALA A 475 41.56 16.53 40.34
N TRP A 476 42.18 16.48 41.52
CA TRP A 476 41.60 15.89 42.72
C TRP A 476 40.27 16.52 43.13
N HIS A 477 40.16 17.86 43.10
CA HIS A 477 38.93 18.55 43.46
C HIS A 477 37.77 18.28 42.49
N VAL A 478 38.08 18.16 41.19
CA VAL A 478 37.10 17.73 40.18
C VAL A 478 36.71 16.26 40.43
N GLY A 479 37.69 15.38 40.60
CA GLY A 479 37.48 13.96 40.91
C GLY A 479 36.60 13.75 42.14
N ALA A 480 36.89 14.44 43.24
CA ALA A 480 36.12 14.36 44.48
C ALA A 480 34.67 14.87 44.33
N SER A 481 34.43 15.81 43.42
CA SER A 481 33.09 16.36 43.17
C SER A 481 32.23 15.43 42.31
N PHE A 482 32.84 14.68 41.39
CA PHE A 482 32.15 13.78 40.47
C PHE A 482 32.01 12.34 41.00
N ALA A 483 32.97 11.89 41.81
CA ALA A 483 33.00 10.52 42.34
C ALA A 483 31.71 10.06 43.05
N PRO A 484 31.02 10.88 43.87
CA PRO A 484 29.79 10.45 44.53
C PRO A 484 28.63 10.13 43.58
N VAL A 485 28.67 10.66 42.35
CA VAL A 485 27.65 10.41 41.32
C VAL A 485 28.09 9.25 40.42
N LEU A 486 29.38 9.20 40.07
CA LEU A 486 29.91 8.26 39.08
C LEU A 486 30.40 6.94 39.69
N LEU A 487 30.70 6.84 40.98
CA LEU A 487 31.27 5.62 41.57
C LEU A 487 30.32 4.98 42.58
N GLU A 488 30.24 3.64 42.56
CA GLU A 488 29.43 2.88 43.53
C GLU A 488 29.96 3.07 44.95
N GLU A 489 31.29 3.10 45.08
CA GLU A 489 32.01 3.39 46.32
C GLU A 489 33.09 4.43 46.02
N VAL A 490 33.08 5.55 46.76
CA VAL A 490 34.09 6.61 46.63
C VAL A 490 35.40 6.15 47.28
N PRO A 491 36.52 6.06 46.54
CA PRO A 491 37.81 5.63 47.09
C PRO A 491 38.32 6.62 48.15
N PRO A 492 39.00 6.16 49.22
CA PRO A 492 39.54 7.04 50.27
C PRO A 492 40.40 8.19 49.74
N GLU A 493 41.17 7.95 48.68
CA GLU A 493 41.99 8.94 48.00
C GLU A 493 41.19 10.08 47.36
N LEU A 494 39.89 9.93 47.13
CA LEU A 494 38.96 10.96 46.62
C LEU A 494 38.05 11.54 47.73
N THR A 495 38.40 11.31 48.99
CA THR A 495 37.68 11.86 50.15
C THR A 495 38.50 12.94 50.84
N GLY A 496 37.85 13.76 51.67
CA GLY A 496 38.53 14.78 52.48
C GLY A 496 39.61 14.24 53.44
N GLU A 497 39.77 12.91 53.57
CA GLU A 497 40.84 12.26 54.33
C GLU A 497 42.20 12.32 53.62
N ALA A 498 42.23 12.49 52.28
CA ALA A 498 43.45 12.59 51.50
C ALA A 498 44.28 13.82 51.91
N ASP A 499 45.56 13.60 52.22
CA ASP A 499 46.52 14.66 52.51
C ASP A 499 46.91 15.42 51.23
N ARG A 500 47.54 16.60 51.38
CA ARG A 500 47.87 17.44 50.22
C ARG A 500 48.72 16.72 49.17
N ARG A 501 49.66 15.88 49.59
CA ARG A 501 50.54 15.15 48.66
C ARG A 501 49.76 14.06 47.92
N GLU A 502 48.84 13.39 48.59
CA GLU A 502 47.93 12.42 47.97
C GLU A 502 47.01 13.10 46.93
N ARG A 503 46.58 14.35 47.17
CA ARG A 503 45.80 15.14 46.19
C ARG A 503 46.63 15.58 44.98
N GLU A 504 47.88 16.01 45.20
CA GLU A 504 48.82 16.40 44.14
C GLU A 504 49.25 15.20 43.27
N GLU A 505 49.23 13.99 43.82
CA GLU A 505 49.61 12.76 43.10
C GLU A 505 48.43 12.17 42.28
N TRP A 506 47.16 12.54 42.54
CA TRP A 506 45.97 12.03 41.84
C TRP A 506 45.77 12.74 40.49
N PRO A 507 45.37 12.04 39.39
CA PRO A 507 44.88 10.66 39.29
C PRO A 507 45.93 9.57 39.00
N GLU A 508 47.21 9.92 38.82
CA GLU A 508 48.28 8.97 38.44
C GLU A 508 48.90 8.19 39.64
N GLY A 509 48.64 8.64 40.87
CA GLY A 509 49.31 8.26 42.12
C GLY A 509 49.07 6.86 42.67
#